data_AF-A0A136HL60-F1
#
_entry.id   AF-A0A136HL60-F1
#
_cell.length_a   1.000
_cell.length_b   1.000
_cell.length_c   1.000
_cell.angle_alpha   90.00
_cell.angle_beta   90.00
_cell.angle_gamma   90.00
#
_symmetry.space_group_name_H-M   'P 1'
#
loop_
_entity.id
_entity.type
_entity.pdbx_description
1 polymer ?
#
loop_
_entity_poly.entity_id
_entity_poly.type
_entity_poly.pdbx_seq_one_letter_code
_entity_poly.pdbx_strand_id
1 'polypeptide(L)'
;MKWMIIIVIMMSLIGSMMWVMPTPRQKYQAALRMKAKQMGFLVQLERLKAPRAKGEMEPESRDMTAYRIIREGLSREEKNNFKTWQVFRIESISDIGLPSGWSWSEGERTLSEKQLDKLAQVISKLPAGVFSLESTPIHVGVYWDEEGGDEALAEIKALLDGFVVERF
;
A
#
# COMPACT_ATOMS: atom_id res chain seq x y z
N MET A 1 -56.89 3.52 7.18
CA MET A 1 -56.19 4.69 7.74
C MET A 1 -54.91 4.29 8.50
N LYS A 2 -54.98 3.65 9.69
CA LYS A 2 -53.77 3.29 10.49
C LYS A 2 -52.72 2.45 9.76
N TRP A 3 -53.15 1.45 8.98
CA TRP A 3 -52.26 0.59 8.19
C TRP A 3 -51.47 1.33 7.12
N MET A 4 -52.06 2.36 6.50
CA MET A 4 -51.38 3.17 5.49
C MET A 4 -50.21 3.97 6.10
N ILE A 5 -50.40 4.49 7.31
CA ILE A 5 -49.35 5.20 8.06
C ILE A 5 -48.20 4.24 8.40
N ILE A 6 -48.52 3.03 8.86
CA ILE A 6 -47.52 2.00 9.18
C ILE A 6 -46.69 1.61 7.94
N ILE A 7 -47.36 1.39 6.80
CA ILE A 7 -46.70 1.05 5.53
C ILE A 7 -45.78 2.18 5.05
N VAL A 8 -46.20 3.45 5.17
CA VAL A 8 -45.38 4.61 4.79
C VAL A 8 -44.14 4.72 5.69
N ILE A 9 -44.27 4.49 6.99
CA ILE A 9 -43.13 4.48 7.93
C ILE A 9 -42.17 3.34 7.59
N MET A 10 -42.67 2.13 7.31
CA MET A 10 -41.82 1.01 6.88
C MET A 10 -41.10 1.31 5.56
N MET A 11 -41.77 1.87 4.55
CA MET A 11 -41.12 2.24 3.29
C MET A 11 -40.06 3.33 3.47
N SER A 12 -40.29 4.30 4.36
CA SER A 12 -39.30 5.33 4.71
C SER A 12 -38.04 4.72 5.34
N LEU A 13 -38.20 3.75 6.25
CA LEU A 13 -37.08 3.04 6.88
C LEU A 13 -36.30 2.18 5.87
N ILE A 14 -36.99 1.48 4.98
CA ILE A 14 -36.35 0.66 3.93
C ILE A 14 -35.63 1.54 2.90
N GLY A 15 -36.21 2.67 2.52
CA GLY A 15 -35.58 3.66 1.64
C GLY A 15 -34.28 4.22 2.22
N SER A 16 -34.26 4.51 3.52
CA SER A 16 -33.05 4.93 4.24
C SER A 16 -31.95 3.86 4.22
N MET A 17 -32.32 2.58 4.39
CA MET A 17 -31.36 1.47 4.46
C MET A 17 -30.76 1.10 3.09
N MET A 18 -31.50 1.29 1.99
CA MET A 18 -31.05 0.91 0.64
C MET A 18 -29.83 1.71 0.15
N TRP A 19 -29.57 2.89 0.70
CA TRP A 19 -28.40 3.72 0.33
C TRP A 19 -27.07 3.20 0.89
N VAL A 20 -27.09 2.22 1.80
CA VAL A 20 -25.88 1.70 2.48
C VAL A 20 -25.34 0.42 1.81
N MET A 21 -25.96 -0.04 0.71
CA MET A 21 -25.50 -1.27 0.04
C MET A 21 -24.11 -1.05 -0.61
N PRO A 22 -23.08 -1.82 -0.20
CA PRO A 22 -21.76 -1.69 -0.80
C PRO A 22 -21.79 -2.18 -2.23
N THR A 23 -21.07 -1.47 -3.10
CA THR A 23 -20.96 -1.81 -4.52
C THR A 23 -20.27 -3.17 -4.70
N PRO A 24 -20.47 -3.87 -5.83
CA PRO A 24 -19.75 -5.12 -6.11
C PRO A 24 -18.23 -4.98 -5.99
N ARG A 25 -17.68 -3.83 -6.43
CA ARG A 25 -16.26 -3.51 -6.30
C ARG A 25 -15.83 -3.40 -4.84
N GLN A 26 -16.61 -2.72 -4.00
CA GLN A 26 -16.30 -2.61 -2.56
C GLN A 26 -16.35 -3.97 -1.86
N LYS A 27 -17.31 -4.83 -2.22
CA LYS A 27 -17.36 -6.22 -1.70
C LYS A 27 -16.14 -7.02 -2.10
N TYR A 28 -15.70 -6.91 -3.37
CA TYR A 28 -14.50 -7.56 -3.85
C TYR A 28 -13.25 -7.07 -3.10
N GLN A 29 -13.06 -5.76 -2.99
CA GLN A 29 -11.94 -5.17 -2.23
C GLN A 29 -11.96 -5.59 -0.76
N ALA A 30 -13.13 -5.62 -0.12
CA ALA A 30 -13.26 -6.10 1.26
C ALA A 30 -12.82 -7.58 1.39
N ALA A 31 -13.22 -8.44 0.46
CA ALA A 31 -12.80 -9.84 0.43
C ALA A 31 -11.29 -9.98 0.22
N LEU A 32 -10.71 -9.19 -0.70
CA LEU A 32 -9.26 -9.17 -0.97
C LEU A 32 -8.47 -8.75 0.29
N ARG A 33 -8.90 -7.68 0.96
CA ARG A 33 -8.29 -7.21 2.22
C ARG A 33 -8.40 -8.24 3.33
N MET A 34 -9.54 -8.96 3.41
CA MET A 34 -9.69 -10.06 4.37
C MET A 34 -8.72 -11.20 4.10
N LYS A 35 -8.58 -11.60 2.83
CA LYS A 35 -7.61 -12.62 2.41
C LYS A 35 -6.17 -12.20 2.72
N ALA A 36 -5.81 -10.95 2.44
CA ALA A 36 -4.51 -10.41 2.77
C ALA A 36 -4.21 -10.48 4.28
N LYS A 37 -5.19 -10.12 5.14
CA LYS A 37 -5.05 -10.28 6.60
C LYS A 37 -4.81 -11.73 7.00
N GLN A 38 -5.49 -12.70 6.38
CA GLN A 38 -5.25 -14.13 6.62
C GLN A 38 -3.84 -14.58 6.19
N MET A 39 -3.26 -13.92 5.19
CA MET A 39 -1.87 -14.14 4.75
C MET A 39 -0.83 -13.43 5.63
N GLY A 40 -1.25 -12.76 6.72
CA GLY A 40 -0.35 -12.09 7.66
C GLY A 40 -0.08 -10.61 7.34
N PHE A 41 -0.78 -10.01 6.37
CA PHE A 41 -0.68 -8.57 6.14
C PHE A 41 -1.41 -7.77 7.20
N LEU A 42 -0.77 -6.69 7.64
CA LEU A 42 -1.45 -5.56 8.27
C LEU A 42 -1.97 -4.64 7.15
N VAL A 43 -3.30 -4.55 7.03
CA VAL A 43 -3.97 -3.78 5.98
C VAL A 43 -4.59 -2.52 6.56
N GLN A 44 -4.19 -1.35 6.05
CA GLN A 44 -4.66 -0.04 6.54
C GLN A 44 -5.01 0.90 5.38
N LEU A 45 -6.04 1.72 5.56
CA LEU A 45 -6.39 2.80 4.63
C LEU A 45 -5.72 4.07 5.13
N GLU A 46 -4.88 4.67 4.31
CA GLU A 46 -4.10 5.85 4.68
C GLU A 46 -4.07 6.86 3.54
N ARG A 47 -4.01 8.15 3.91
CA ARG A 47 -3.76 9.22 2.96
C ARG A 47 -2.26 9.37 2.77
N LEU A 48 -1.77 8.82 1.68
CA LEU A 48 -0.37 8.83 1.31
C LEU A 48 0.00 10.17 0.66
N LYS A 49 1.11 10.77 1.08
CA LYS A 49 1.67 11.99 0.49
C LYS A 49 2.93 11.64 -0.30
N ALA A 50 2.87 11.79 -1.61
CA ALA A 50 4.01 11.54 -2.49
C ALA A 50 5.00 12.71 -2.46
N PRO A 51 6.28 12.49 -2.81
CA PRO A 51 7.21 13.57 -3.07
C PRO A 51 6.71 14.41 -4.26
N ARG A 52 7.17 15.67 -4.34
CA ARG A 52 6.78 16.57 -5.43
C ARG A 52 7.21 16.01 -6.78
N ALA A 53 6.28 15.93 -7.73
CA ALA A 53 6.60 15.58 -9.10
C ALA A 53 7.46 16.68 -9.74
N LYS A 54 8.23 16.30 -10.76
CA LYS A 54 9.04 17.25 -11.52
C LYS A 54 8.16 18.31 -12.19
N GLY A 55 8.30 19.56 -11.77
CA GLY A 55 7.55 20.69 -12.32
C GLY A 55 6.26 21.05 -11.58
N GLU A 56 5.90 20.30 -10.53
CA GLU A 56 4.74 20.61 -9.68
C GLU A 56 5.15 21.35 -8.40
N MET A 57 4.31 22.30 -7.98
CA MET A 57 4.55 23.07 -6.74
C MET A 57 4.12 22.31 -5.49
N GLU A 58 3.03 21.54 -5.56
CA GLU A 58 2.41 20.85 -4.42
C GLU A 58 2.56 19.32 -4.52
N PRO A 59 2.82 18.62 -3.40
CA PRO A 59 2.88 17.17 -3.38
C PRO A 59 1.50 16.53 -3.53
N GLU A 60 1.39 15.51 -4.37
CA GLU A 60 0.14 14.78 -4.58
C GLU A 60 -0.21 13.95 -3.33
N SER A 61 -1.47 14.02 -2.90
CA SER A 61 -2.01 13.14 -1.86
C SER A 61 -2.99 12.15 -2.46
N ARG A 62 -2.82 10.86 -2.18
CA ARG A 62 -3.71 9.79 -2.64
C ARG A 62 -4.20 8.96 -1.46
N ASP A 63 -5.50 8.68 -1.43
CA ASP A 63 -6.05 7.70 -0.49
C ASP A 63 -5.76 6.30 -1.04
N MET A 64 -4.94 5.53 -0.32
CA MET A 64 -4.48 4.22 -0.75
C MET A 64 -4.58 3.19 0.37
N THR A 65 -4.53 1.92 -0.01
CA THR A 65 -4.48 0.81 0.95
C THR A 65 -3.04 0.38 1.12
N ALA A 66 -2.53 0.51 2.34
CA ALA A 66 -1.24 -0.01 2.75
C ALA A 66 -1.35 -1.50 3.09
N TYR A 67 -0.44 -2.29 2.53
CA TYR A 67 -0.27 -3.72 2.80
C TYR A 67 1.13 -3.93 3.38
N ARG A 68 1.21 -4.21 4.69
CA ARG A 68 2.46 -4.27 5.45
C ARG A 68 2.70 -5.65 6.03
N ILE A 69 3.96 -6.07 6.06
CA ILE A 69 4.43 -7.26 6.77
C ILE A 69 5.33 -6.81 7.91
N ILE A 70 5.01 -7.23 9.13
CA ILE A 70 5.78 -6.88 10.33
C ILE A 70 7.10 -7.63 10.34
N ARG A 71 8.19 -6.92 10.65
CA ARG A 71 9.52 -7.49 10.84
C ARG A 71 9.64 -8.00 12.27
N GLU A 72 9.99 -9.27 12.40
CA GLU A 72 10.29 -9.91 13.68
C GLU A 72 11.79 -10.20 13.80
N GLY A 73 12.29 -10.29 15.03
CA GLY A 73 13.65 -10.77 15.30
C GLY A 73 14.80 -9.77 15.08
N LEU A 74 14.52 -8.49 14.83
CA LEU A 74 15.57 -7.45 14.84
C LEU A 74 15.94 -7.09 16.29
N SER A 75 17.24 -7.12 16.59
CA SER A 75 17.79 -6.63 17.85
C SER A 75 17.62 -5.10 17.97
N ARG A 76 17.78 -4.58 19.19
CA ARG A 76 17.71 -3.14 19.44
C ARG A 76 18.76 -2.36 18.65
N GLU A 77 19.95 -2.92 18.48
CA GLU A 77 21.04 -2.29 17.72
C GLU A 77 20.73 -2.27 16.22
N GLU A 78 20.23 -3.38 15.66
CA GLU A 78 19.80 -3.42 14.26
C GLU A 78 18.68 -2.42 13.99
N LYS A 79 17.69 -2.31 14.89
CA LYS A 79 16.61 -1.31 14.76
C LYS A 79 17.13 0.12 14.75
N ASN A 80 18.12 0.44 15.60
CA ASN A 80 18.70 1.78 15.68
C ASN A 80 19.55 2.14 14.45
N ASN A 81 20.20 1.15 13.85
CA ASN A 81 21.06 1.37 12.67
C ASN A 81 20.34 1.20 11.34
N PHE A 82 19.08 0.76 11.37
CA PHE A 82 18.27 0.52 10.19
C PHE A 82 18.11 1.78 9.33
N LYS A 83 18.22 1.62 8.01
CA LYS A 83 18.00 2.71 7.06
C LYS A 83 16.57 2.64 6.57
N THR A 84 15.71 3.48 7.13
CA THR A 84 14.36 3.66 6.62
C THR A 84 14.43 4.29 5.24
N TRP A 85 13.63 3.76 4.32
CA TRP A 85 13.52 4.31 2.98
C TRP A 85 12.11 4.10 2.42
N GLN A 86 11.74 4.99 1.51
CA GLN A 86 10.47 4.90 0.81
C GLN A 86 10.62 5.43 -0.61
N VAL A 87 10.08 4.67 -1.56
CA VAL A 87 10.07 5.01 -2.97
C VAL A 87 8.65 5.08 -3.50
N PHE A 88 8.47 5.90 -4.52
CA PHE A 88 7.19 6.21 -5.14
C PHE A 88 7.32 6.06 -6.66
N ARG A 89 6.24 5.59 -7.29
CA ARG A 89 6.11 5.49 -8.74
C ARG A 89 5.72 6.86 -9.32
N ILE A 90 6.66 7.79 -9.24
CA ILE A 90 6.54 9.16 -9.70
C ILE A 90 7.89 9.64 -10.23
N GLU A 91 7.89 10.55 -11.18
CA GLU A 91 9.11 11.22 -11.65
C GLU A 91 9.38 12.47 -10.79
N SER A 92 10.44 12.41 -9.99
CA SER A 92 10.95 13.51 -9.19
C SER A 92 12.46 13.70 -9.41
N ILE A 93 13.07 14.64 -8.70
CA ILE A 93 14.50 14.95 -8.79
C ILE A 93 15.34 13.89 -8.06
N SER A 94 14.78 13.25 -7.04
CA SER A 94 15.46 12.24 -6.23
C SER A 94 15.20 10.83 -6.78
N ASP A 95 15.83 10.49 -7.90
CA ASP A 95 15.65 9.22 -8.62
C ASP A 95 16.93 8.35 -8.67
N ILE A 96 17.98 8.75 -7.94
CA ILE A 96 19.30 8.14 -8.07
C ILE A 96 19.27 6.66 -7.63
N GLY A 97 19.71 5.78 -8.53
CA GLY A 97 19.81 4.33 -8.28
C GLY A 97 18.48 3.58 -8.37
N LEU A 98 17.40 4.23 -8.82
CA LEU A 98 16.09 3.60 -9.04
C LEU A 98 15.81 3.42 -10.55
N PRO A 99 14.93 2.48 -10.91
CA PRO A 99 14.38 2.39 -12.27
C PRO A 99 13.63 3.66 -12.68
N SER A 100 13.55 3.91 -13.99
CA SER A 100 12.77 5.03 -14.54
C SER A 100 11.31 4.99 -14.07
N GLY A 101 10.75 6.17 -13.79
CA GLY A 101 9.40 6.32 -13.24
C GLY A 101 9.30 6.09 -11.73
N TRP A 102 10.43 5.89 -11.03
CA TRP A 102 10.48 5.80 -9.58
C TRP A 102 11.36 6.88 -8.98
N SER A 103 11.00 7.33 -7.78
CA SER A 103 11.74 8.34 -7.04
C SER A 103 11.64 8.11 -5.54
N TRP A 104 12.69 8.49 -4.83
CA TRP A 104 12.77 8.50 -3.37
C TRP A 104 11.91 9.59 -2.77
N SER A 105 11.27 9.26 -1.66
CA SER A 105 10.81 10.26 -0.68
C SER A 105 11.71 10.33 0.54
N GLU A 106 12.34 9.21 0.89
CA GLU A 106 13.28 9.08 2.00
C GLU A 106 14.32 8.00 1.67
N GLY A 107 15.55 8.17 2.15
CA GLY A 107 16.59 7.13 2.04
C GLY A 107 17.45 7.17 0.77
N GLU A 108 17.33 8.21 -0.06
CA GLU A 108 18.20 8.41 -1.21
C GLU A 108 19.69 8.37 -0.78
N ARG A 109 20.53 7.61 -1.50
CA ARG A 109 21.96 7.37 -1.21
C ARG A 109 22.27 6.70 0.14
N THR A 110 21.28 6.16 0.84
CA THR A 110 21.52 5.43 2.11
C THR A 110 21.79 3.93 1.91
N LEU A 111 21.36 3.37 0.78
CA LEU A 111 21.52 1.97 0.43
C LEU A 111 22.83 1.73 -0.33
N SER A 112 23.43 0.56 -0.12
CA SER A 112 24.59 0.09 -0.89
C SER A 112 24.20 -0.27 -2.34
N GLU A 113 25.17 -0.36 -3.25
CA GLU A 113 24.93 -0.74 -4.66
C GLU A 113 24.20 -2.08 -4.79
N LYS A 114 24.62 -3.10 -4.03
CA LYS A 114 23.95 -4.41 -3.99
C LYS A 114 22.49 -4.31 -3.55
N GLN A 115 22.20 -3.40 -2.62
CA GLN A 115 20.85 -3.16 -2.15
C GLN A 115 20.02 -2.45 -3.23
N LEU A 116 20.59 -1.44 -3.89
CA LEU A 116 19.94 -0.74 -5.00
C LEU A 116 19.60 -1.70 -6.16
N ASP A 117 20.53 -2.57 -6.55
CA ASP A 117 20.30 -3.58 -7.58
C ASP A 117 19.13 -4.51 -7.23
N LYS A 118 19.07 -4.94 -5.96
CA LYS A 118 17.97 -5.78 -5.48
C LYS A 118 16.65 -5.02 -5.47
N LEU A 119 16.64 -3.78 -5.00
CA LEU A 119 15.46 -2.92 -5.01
C LEU A 119 14.94 -2.72 -6.43
N ALA A 120 15.82 -2.45 -7.40
CA ALA A 120 15.47 -2.33 -8.81
C ALA A 120 14.86 -3.63 -9.38
N GLN A 121 15.41 -4.79 -9.01
CA GLN A 121 14.86 -6.09 -9.39
C GLN A 121 13.46 -6.33 -8.80
N VAL A 122 13.20 -5.89 -7.57
CA VAL A 122 11.87 -6.01 -6.97
C VAL A 122 10.90 -5.04 -7.62
N ILE A 123 11.31 -3.78 -7.81
CA ILE A 123 10.50 -2.75 -8.47
C ILE A 123 10.04 -3.20 -9.86
N SER A 124 10.90 -3.85 -10.64
CA SER A 124 10.53 -4.34 -11.97
C SER A 124 9.50 -5.47 -11.96
N LYS A 125 9.29 -6.14 -10.82
CA LYS A 125 8.29 -7.21 -10.63
C LYS A 125 7.05 -6.73 -9.89
N LEU A 126 7.01 -5.49 -9.40
CA LEU A 126 5.83 -4.99 -8.70
C LEU A 126 4.65 -4.84 -9.67
N PRO A 127 3.43 -5.24 -9.25
CA PRO A 127 2.22 -5.02 -10.03
C PRO A 127 2.00 -3.55 -10.36
N ALA A 128 1.29 -3.28 -11.46
CA ALA A 128 1.11 -1.93 -11.97
C ALA A 128 0.42 -0.98 -10.98
N GLY A 129 -0.52 -1.51 -10.20
CA GLY A 129 -1.25 -0.74 -9.18
C GLY A 129 -0.43 -0.30 -7.97
N VAL A 130 0.80 -0.81 -7.80
CA VAL A 130 1.66 -0.43 -6.67
C VAL A 130 2.25 0.95 -6.92
N PHE A 131 1.91 1.88 -6.05
CA PHE A 131 2.34 3.27 -6.16
C PHE A 131 3.52 3.60 -5.26
N SER A 132 3.69 2.92 -4.12
CA SER A 132 4.82 3.13 -3.22
C SER A 132 5.25 1.83 -2.56
N LEU A 133 6.55 1.74 -2.28
CA LEU A 133 7.19 0.68 -1.51
C LEU A 133 8.01 1.33 -0.39
N GLU A 134 7.83 0.86 0.84
CA GLU A 134 8.53 1.35 2.02
C GLU A 134 9.20 0.21 2.79
N SER A 135 10.33 0.51 3.43
CA SER A 135 10.95 -0.36 4.41
C SER A 135 11.34 0.43 5.65
N THR A 136 10.92 -0.07 6.80
CA THR A 136 11.20 0.48 8.12
C THR A 136 11.74 -0.65 9.02
N PRO A 137 12.33 -0.32 10.19
CA PRO A 137 12.72 -1.36 11.15
C PRO A 137 11.54 -2.10 11.80
N ILE A 138 10.30 -1.69 11.52
CA ILE A 138 9.08 -2.31 12.07
C ILE A 138 8.39 -3.18 11.02
N HIS A 139 8.39 -2.75 9.76
CA HIS A 139 7.67 -3.42 8.67
C HIS A 139 8.27 -3.11 7.31
N VAL A 140 7.92 -3.93 6.33
CA VAL A 140 8.02 -3.58 4.91
C VAL A 140 6.62 -3.53 4.35
N GLY A 141 6.33 -2.61 3.43
CA GLY A 141 4.97 -2.47 2.92
C GLY A 141 4.87 -1.81 1.57
N VAL A 142 3.73 -2.04 0.92
CA VAL A 142 3.36 -1.37 -0.33
C VAL A 142 2.06 -0.61 -0.17
N TYR A 143 1.94 0.47 -0.94
CA TYR A 143 0.69 1.18 -1.15
C TYR A 143 0.15 0.80 -2.52
N TRP A 144 -1.02 0.16 -2.52
CA TRP A 144 -1.59 -0.49 -3.70
C TRP A 144 -3.06 -0.13 -3.84
N ASP A 145 -3.49 0.10 -5.08
CA ASP A 145 -4.88 0.40 -5.45
C ASP A 145 -5.76 -0.84 -5.66
N GLU A 146 -5.19 -2.03 -5.40
CA GLU A 146 -5.84 -3.34 -5.48
C GLU A 146 -6.09 -3.84 -6.91
N GLU A 147 -5.46 -3.21 -7.91
CA GLU A 147 -5.44 -3.66 -9.30
C GLU A 147 -4.65 -4.98 -9.46
N GLY A 148 -5.24 -5.96 -10.15
CA GLY A 148 -4.66 -7.29 -10.34
C GLY A 148 -5.13 -8.32 -9.31
N GLY A 149 -5.82 -7.90 -8.25
CA GLY A 149 -6.56 -8.78 -7.36
C GLY A 149 -5.71 -9.86 -6.68
N ASP A 150 -6.26 -11.08 -6.59
CA ASP A 150 -5.67 -12.17 -5.83
C ASP A 150 -4.27 -12.61 -6.30
N GLU A 151 -3.99 -12.52 -7.61
CA GLU A 151 -2.69 -12.87 -8.19
C GLU A 151 -1.63 -11.84 -7.79
N ALA A 152 -1.91 -10.55 -8.01
CA ALA A 152 -1.05 -9.46 -7.59
C ALA A 152 -0.79 -9.47 -6.07
N LEU A 153 -1.80 -9.80 -5.25
CA LEU A 153 -1.63 -9.94 -3.80
C LEU A 153 -0.62 -11.04 -3.44
N ALA A 154 -0.66 -12.18 -4.14
CA ALA A 154 0.27 -13.28 -3.92
C ALA A 154 1.71 -12.92 -4.34
N GLU A 155 1.86 -12.22 -5.47
CA GLU A 155 3.16 -11.70 -5.93
C GLU A 155 3.75 -10.69 -4.95
N ILE A 156 2.94 -9.73 -4.49
CA ILE A 156 3.35 -8.74 -3.48
C ILE A 156 3.82 -9.45 -2.21
N LYS A 157 3.10 -10.48 -1.75
CA LYS A 157 3.50 -11.26 -0.56
C LYS A 157 4.87 -11.89 -0.73
N ALA A 158 5.09 -12.56 -1.86
CA ALA A 158 6.37 -13.21 -2.14
C ALA A 158 7.53 -12.21 -2.19
N LEU A 159 7.32 -11.03 -2.79
CA LEU A 159 8.32 -9.97 -2.86
C LEU A 159 8.65 -9.39 -1.48
N LEU A 160 7.62 -9.10 -0.67
CA LEU A 160 7.79 -8.51 0.65
C LEU A 160 8.40 -9.48 1.68
N ASP A 161 8.06 -10.76 1.61
CA ASP A 161 8.71 -11.78 2.44
C ASP A 161 10.21 -11.86 2.17
N GLY A 162 10.63 -11.71 0.91
CA GLY A 162 12.04 -11.63 0.54
C GLY A 162 12.77 -10.49 1.26
N PHE A 163 12.16 -9.30 1.32
CA PHE A 163 12.74 -8.15 2.05
C PHE A 163 12.83 -8.37 3.56
N VAL A 164 11.86 -9.07 4.16
CA VAL A 164 11.89 -9.39 5.60
C VAL A 164 13.05 -10.33 5.91
N VAL A 165 13.21 -11.39 5.12
CA VAL A 165 14.28 -12.39 5.31
C VAL A 165 15.66 -11.79 5.12
N GLU A 166 15.84 -10.94 4.12
CA GLU A 166 17.12 -10.30 3.81
C GLU A 166 17.51 -9.18 4.79
N ARG A 167 16.67 -8.87 5.79
CA ARG A 167 16.88 -7.79 6.78
C ARG A 167 17.20 -6.43 6.13
N PHE A 168 16.52 -6.18 5.02
CA PHE A 168 16.77 -5.06 4.13
C PHE A 168 16.09 -3.78 4.55
#